data_AF-A0A1G5R026-F1
#
_entry.id   AF-A0A1G5R026-F1
#
_cell.length_a   1.000
_cell.length_b   1.000
_cell.length_c   1.000
_cell.angle_alpha   90.00
_cell.angle_beta   90.00
_cell.angle_gamma   90.00
#
_symmetry.space_group_name_H-M   'P 1'
#
loop_
_entity.id
_entity.type
_entity.pdbx_description
1 polymer ?
#
loop_
_entity_poly.entity_id
_entity_poly.type
_entity_poly.pdbx_seq_one_letter_code
_entity_poly.pdbx_strand_id
1 'polypeptide(L)'
;MLGHWTFDACFVALWVILYQRRRWHLKQTVSEMPDVLQAQLGPAPNFAPPPAAACPKALQAYAQYHRRSRIPGTVLFVFFVAIVLIRYAIES
;
A
#
# COMPACT_ATOMS: atom_id res chain seq x y z
N MET A 1 -26.20 -9.86 -16.24
CA MET A 1 -24.78 -10.25 -16.29
C MET A 1 -23.79 -9.09 -16.51
N LEU A 2 -24.20 -7.81 -16.51
CA LEU A 2 -23.26 -6.67 -16.61
C LEU A 2 -22.84 -6.09 -15.25
N GLY A 3 -23.60 -6.30 -14.17
CA GLY A 3 -23.35 -5.61 -12.89
C GLY A 3 -22.07 -6.05 -12.17
N HIS A 4 -21.68 -7.32 -12.30
CA HIS A 4 -20.53 -7.86 -11.58
C HIS A 4 -19.18 -7.40 -12.14
N TRP A 5 -19.03 -7.38 -13.47
CA TRP A 5 -17.80 -6.90 -14.12
C TRP A 5 -17.50 -5.44 -13.77
N THR A 6 -18.54 -4.62 -13.66
CA THR A 6 -18.41 -3.21 -13.28
C THR A 6 -17.98 -3.07 -11.82
N PHE A 7 -18.49 -3.90 -10.91
CA PHE A 7 -18.07 -3.91 -9.51
C PHE A 7 -16.59 -4.30 -9.38
N ASP A 8 -16.18 -5.37 -10.06
CA ASP A 8 -14.80 -5.84 -10.04
C ASP A 8 -13.84 -4.80 -10.65
N ALA A 9 -14.23 -4.19 -11.78
CA ALA A 9 -13.46 -3.13 -12.42
C ALA A 9 -13.33 -1.88 -11.54
N CYS A 10 -14.41 -1.45 -10.90
CA CYS A 10 -14.40 -0.33 -9.93
C CYS A 10 -13.49 -0.65 -8.74
N PHE A 11 -13.53 -1.90 -8.24
CA PHE A 11 -12.70 -2.32 -7.13
C PHE A 11 -11.21 -2.30 -7.51
N VAL A 12 -10.85 -2.88 -8.66
CA VAL A 12 -9.48 -2.88 -9.17
C VAL A 12 -8.99 -1.45 -9.41
N ALA A 13 -9.83 -0.58 -9.99
CA ALA A 13 -9.49 0.83 -10.17
C ALA A 13 -9.23 1.53 -8.83
N LEU A 14 -10.11 1.35 -7.84
CA LEU A 14 -9.95 1.91 -6.50
C LEU A 14 -8.65 1.42 -5.84
N TRP A 15 -8.37 0.12 -5.96
CA TRP A 15 -7.14 -0.50 -5.48
C TRP A 15 -5.90 0.14 -6.09
N VAL A 16 -5.86 0.27 -7.42
CA VAL A 16 -4.75 0.87 -8.14
C VAL A 16 -4.55 2.33 -7.75
N ILE A 17 -5.64 3.11 -7.62
CA ILE A 17 -5.58 4.51 -7.21
C ILE A 17 -4.97 4.63 -5.80
N LEU A 18 -5.43 3.81 -4.85
CA LEU A 18 -4.89 3.81 -3.48
C LEU A 18 -3.42 3.40 -3.45
N TYR A 19 -3.05 2.38 -4.24
CA TYR A 19 -1.66 1.93 -4.35
C TYR A 19 -0.76 3.00 -4.97
N GLN A 20 -1.18 3.64 -6.07
CA GLN A 20 -0.43 4.73 -6.69
C GLN A 20 -0.31 5.94 -5.77
N ARG A 21 -1.38 6.33 -5.09
CA ARG A 21 -1.37 7.44 -4.13
C ARG A 21 -0.40 7.18 -2.99
N ARG A 22 -0.39 5.95 -2.44
CA ARG A 22 0.60 5.52 -1.43
C ARG A 22 2.01 5.63 -1.99
N ARG A 23 2.26 5.11 -3.20
CA ARG A 23 3.58 5.13 -3.83
C ARG A 23 4.07 6.55 -4.10
N TRP A 24 3.18 7.43 -4.55
CA TRP A 24 3.49 8.83 -4.82
C TRP A 24 3.85 9.57 -3.53
N HIS A 25 3.05 9.39 -2.48
CA HIS A 25 3.31 10.02 -1.17
C HIS A 25 4.63 9.54 -0.56
N LEU A 26 4.93 8.23 -0.64
CA LEU A 26 6.22 7.70 -0.19
C LEU A 26 7.37 8.29 -1.00
N LYS A 27 7.25 8.34 -2.33
CA LYS A 27 8.29 8.92 -3.20
C LYS A 27 8.53 10.39 -2.87
N GLN A 28 7.47 11.17 -2.65
CA GLN A 28 7.56 12.59 -2.31
C GLN A 28 8.25 12.79 -0.95
N THR A 29 7.82 12.05 0.07
CA THR A 29 8.44 12.11 1.40
C THR A 29 9.92 11.71 1.36
N VAL A 30 10.30 10.74 0.54
CA VAL A 30 11.70 10.35 0.36
C VAL A 30 12.49 11.43 -0.39
N SER A 31 11.94 12.04 -1.44
CA SER A 31 12.63 13.09 -2.20
C SER A 31 12.86 14.38 -1.40
N GLU A 32 12.05 14.63 -0.38
CA GLU A 32 12.20 15.76 0.54
C GLU A 32 13.21 15.48 1.67
N MET A 33 13.67 14.23 1.83
CA MET A 33 14.65 13.86 2.86
C MET A 33 16.10 14.13 2.40
N PRO A 34 17.00 14.46 3.33
CA PRO A 34 18.44 14.51 3.09
C PRO A 34 18.97 13.19 2.51
N ASP A 35 19.93 13.27 1.59
CA ASP A 35 20.51 12.10 0.90
C ASP A 35 21.07 11.04 1.87
N VAL A 36 21.59 11.47 3.03
CA VAL A 36 22.11 10.58 4.08
C VAL A 36 21.01 9.68 4.68
N LEU A 37 19.78 10.18 4.77
CA LEU A 37 18.61 9.40 5.22
C LEU A 37 18.02 8.59 4.07
N GLN A 38 18.05 9.10 2.84
CA GLN A 38 17.65 8.31 1.66
C GLN A 38 18.54 7.09 1.44
N ALA A 39 19.84 7.21 1.67
CA ALA A 39 20.79 6.10 1.57
C ALA A 39 20.50 4.95 2.55
N GLN A 40 19.79 5.25 3.65
CA GLN A 40 19.34 4.23 4.61
C GLN A 40 18.04 3.55 4.20
N LEU A 41 17.36 4.08 3.18
CA LEU A 41 16.18 3.49 2.58
C LEU A 41 16.62 2.61 1.40
N GLY A 42 16.00 1.44 1.27
CA GLY A 42 16.26 0.57 0.11
C GLY A 42 15.91 1.26 -1.23
N PRO A 43 16.36 0.70 -2.37
CA PRO A 43 16.14 1.29 -3.68
C PRO A 43 14.65 1.48 -3.99
N ALA A 44 14.36 2.48 -4.83
CA ALA A 44 13.04 2.64 -5.42
C ALA A 44 12.64 1.34 -6.16
N PRO A 45 11.37 0.90 -6.11
CA PRO A 45 10.20 1.55 -5.53
C PRO A 45 9.89 1.13 -4.08
N ASN A 46 10.70 0.27 -3.48
CA ASN A 46 10.35 -0.41 -2.24
C ASN A 46 10.63 0.45 -1.00
N PHE A 47 11.55 1.42 -1.06
CA PHE A 47 11.86 2.42 -0.01
C PHE A 47 11.64 1.88 1.41
N ALA A 48 12.22 0.70 1.67
CA ALA A 48 11.93 -0.04 2.87
C ALA A 48 12.58 0.67 4.06
N PRO A 49 11.81 1.03 5.11
CA PRO A 49 12.38 1.64 6.29
C PRO A 49 13.29 0.63 7.01
N PRO A 50 14.37 1.09 7.68
CA PRO A 50 15.21 0.22 8.49
C PRO A 50 14.39 -0.45 9.62
N PRO A 51 14.86 -1.60 10.13
CA PRO A 51 14.21 -2.28 11.25
C PRO A 51 14.12 -1.36 12.47
N ALA A 52 13.06 -1.52 13.27
CA ALA A 52 12.74 -0.60 14.38
C ALA A 52 13.90 -0.43 15.38
N ALA A 53 14.73 -1.46 15.55
CA ALA A 53 15.90 -1.45 16.43
C ALA A 53 17.01 -0.47 15.97
N ALA A 54 17.07 -0.15 14.68
CA ALA A 54 18.12 0.69 14.09
C ALA A 54 17.53 1.93 13.37
N CYS A 55 16.28 2.31 13.67
CA CYS A 55 15.60 3.40 12.98
C CYS A 55 16.00 4.76 13.58
N PRO A 56 16.67 5.65 12.81
CA PRO A 56 16.98 7.00 13.28
C PRO A 56 15.70 7.75 13.66
N LYS A 57 15.77 8.64 14.66
CA LYS A 57 14.61 9.44 15.10
C LYS A 57 13.93 10.19 13.94
N ALA A 58 14.71 10.68 12.98
CA ALA A 58 14.21 11.36 11.78
C ALA A 58 13.37 10.46 10.86
N LEU A 59 13.62 9.14 10.86
CA LEU A 59 12.91 8.16 10.03
C LEU A 59 11.78 7.43 10.77
N GLN A 60 11.61 7.64 12.08
CA GLN A 60 10.56 6.96 12.85
C GLN A 60 9.15 7.31 12.36
N ALA A 61 8.89 8.59 12.09
CA ALA A 61 7.61 9.04 11.55
C ALA A 61 7.30 8.40 10.19
N TYR A 62 8.30 8.33 9.31
CA TYR A 62 8.20 7.67 8.01
C TYR A 62 7.97 6.16 8.16
N ALA A 63 8.73 5.48 9.03
CA ALA A 63 8.59 4.05 9.29
C ALA A 63 7.20 3.69 9.83
N GLN A 64 6.65 4.54 10.72
CA GLN A 64 5.30 4.38 11.25
C GLN A 64 4.24 4.57 10.16
N TYR A 65 4.38 5.59 9.31
CA TYR A 65 3.50 5.81 8.15
C TYR A 65 3.59 4.67 7.13
N HIS A 66 4.79 4.19 6.81
CA HIS A 66 5.01 3.09 5.89
C HIS A 66 4.34 1.78 6.37
N ARG A 67 4.40 1.50 7.67
CA ARG A 67 3.70 0.37 8.29
C ARG A 67 2.18 0.56 8.29
N ARG A 68 1.70 1.73 8.70
CA ARG A 68 0.26 2.01 8.81
C ARG A 68 -0.43 2.04 7.45
N SER A 69 0.25 2.54 6.41
CA SER A 69 -0.27 2.59 5.04
C SER A 69 -0.37 1.22 4.35
N ARG A 70 0.25 0.18 4.90
CA ARG A 70 0.14 -1.21 4.40
C ARG A 70 -1.19 -1.89 4.79
N ILE A 71 -1.77 -1.46 5.90
CA ILE A 71 -3.01 -2.02 6.48
C ILE A 71 -4.23 -1.80 5.58
N PRO A 72 -4.56 -0.56 5.14
CA PRO A 72 -5.79 -0.32 4.38
C PRO A 72 -5.79 -1.06 3.04
N GLY A 73 -4.63 -1.18 2.38
CA GLY A 73 -4.48 -2.05 1.21
C GLY A 73 -4.81 -3.48 1.57
N THR A 74 -4.06 -4.11 2.48
CA THR A 74 -4.29 -5.53 2.82
C THR A 74 -5.75 -5.83 3.19
N VAL A 75 -6.40 -4.95 3.97
CA VAL A 75 -7.82 -5.09 4.35
C VAL A 75 -8.74 -5.06 3.13
N LEU A 76 -8.59 -4.07 2.23
CA LEU A 76 -9.36 -3.99 0.99
C LEU A 76 -9.23 -5.28 0.17
N PHE A 77 -8.02 -5.84 0.04
CA PHE A 77 -7.81 -7.05 -0.75
C PHE A 77 -8.49 -8.26 -0.12
N VAL A 78 -8.38 -8.41 1.19
CA VAL A 78 -9.06 -9.50 1.92
C VAL A 78 -10.57 -9.39 1.77
N PHE A 79 -11.15 -8.19 1.88
CA PHE A 79 -12.57 -7.97 1.63
C PHE A 79 -12.98 -8.35 0.22
N PHE A 80 -12.19 -7.98 -0.79
CA PHE A 80 -12.46 -8.35 -2.17
C PHE A 80 -12.42 -9.86 -2.39
N VAL A 81 -11.37 -10.53 -1.92
CA VAL A 81 -11.25 -11.99 -2.00
C VAL A 81 -12.42 -12.68 -1.30
N ALA A 82 -12.83 -12.20 -0.12
CA ALA A 82 -13.98 -12.74 0.59
C ALA A 82 -15.29 -12.58 -0.20
N ILE A 83 -15.53 -11.41 -0.81
CA ILE A 83 -16.71 -11.17 -1.65
C ILE A 83 -16.71 -12.10 -2.87
N VAL A 84 -15.57 -12.25 -3.53
CA VAL A 84 -15.42 -13.14 -4.69
C VAL A 84 -15.68 -14.60 -4.31
N LEU A 85 -15.14 -15.06 -3.17
CA LEU A 85 -15.35 -16.43 -2.67
C LEU A 85 -16.81 -16.70 -2.28
N ILE A 86 -17.46 -15.76 -1.59
CA ILE A 86 -18.89 -15.86 -1.24
C ILE A 86 -19.73 -15.98 -2.51
N ARG A 87 -19.44 -15.15 -3.53
CA ARG A 87 -20.13 -15.26 -4.82
C ARG A 87 -19.93 -16.62 -5.46
N TYR A 88 -18.70 -17.10 -5.52
CA TYR A 88 -18.38 -18.39 -6.10
C TYR A 88 -19.14 -19.53 -5.40
N ALA A 89 -19.26 -19.48 -4.08
CA ALA A 89 -19.99 -20.48 -3.29
C ALA A 89 -21.52 -20.42 -3.44
N ILE A 90 -22.10 -19.28 -3.85
CA ILE A 90 -23.54 -19.15 -4.11
C ILE A 90 -23.88 -19.59 -5.55
N GLU A 91 -22.96 -19.39 -6.49
CA GLU A 91 -23.12 -19.76 -7.90
C GLU A 91 -22.78 -21.23 -8.19
N SER A 92 -22.18 -21.95 -7.23
CA SER A 92 -21.87 -23.39 -7.27
C SER A 92 -22.97 -24.26 -6.69
#